data_AF-A0A2H0CAR1-F1
#
_entry.id   AF-A0A2H0CAR1-F1
#
_cell.length_a   1.000
_cell.length_b   1.000
_cell.length_c   1.000
_cell.angle_alpha   90.00
_cell.angle_beta   90.00
_cell.angle_gamma   90.00
#
_symmetry.space_group_name_H-M   'P 1'
#
loop_
_entity.id
_entity.type
_entity.pdbx_description
1 polymer ?
#
loop_
_entity_poly.entity_id
_entity_poly.type
_entity_poly.pdbx_seq_one_letter_code
_entity_poly.pdbx_strand_id
1 'polypeptide(L)'
;DTVVLSSSVIPGNEATIQKLKDGLYRQCDNVIHGELMDIHVSGHGNREDILYMLKTIRPDYFLPIYGHHYMLREAAKLAQDNGFKRDRTIVLDNGQIAEFDQIGGKA
;
A
#
# COMPACT_ATOMS: atom_id res chain seq x y z
N ASP A 1 -9.06 22.49 25.15
CA ASP A 1 -8.46 22.23 23.82
C ASP A 1 -9.10 21.03 23.15
N THR A 2 -8.96 20.96 21.83
CA THR A 2 -9.37 19.81 21.02
C THR A 2 -8.15 19.33 20.25
N VAL A 3 -7.82 18.04 20.37
CA VAL A 3 -6.68 17.46 19.67
C VAL A 3 -7.19 16.49 18.61
N VAL A 4 -6.77 16.68 17.36
CA VAL A 4 -7.16 15.83 16.24
C VAL A 4 -5.94 15.09 15.71
N LEU A 5 -5.95 13.77 15.82
CA LEU A 5 -4.91 12.88 15.29
C LEU A 5 -5.34 12.36 13.92
N SER A 6 -5.23 13.19 12.88
CA SER A 6 -5.55 12.84 11.48
C SER A 6 -4.43 12.01 10.82
N SER A 7 -4.11 10.88 11.43
CA SER A 7 -3.05 9.96 10.99
C SER A 7 -3.41 8.52 11.34
N SER A 8 -2.87 7.57 10.59
CA SER A 8 -2.89 6.15 10.94
C SER A 8 -1.74 5.77 11.87
N VAL A 9 -1.90 4.66 12.60
CA VAL A 9 -0.81 4.05 13.37
C VAL A 9 0.04 3.22 12.43
N ILE A 10 1.31 3.61 12.26
CA ILE A 10 2.26 2.85 11.46
C ILE A 10 2.67 1.59 12.25
N PRO A 11 2.70 0.40 11.61
CA PRO A 11 3.18 -0.82 12.26
C PRO A 11 4.54 -0.62 12.94
N GLY A 12 4.63 -1.00 14.21
CA GLY A 12 5.82 -0.79 15.05
C GLY A 12 5.78 0.44 15.96
N ASN A 13 4.81 1.35 15.78
CA ASN A 13 4.64 2.54 16.61
C ASN A 13 3.44 2.49 17.57
N GLU A 14 2.75 1.35 17.67
CA GLU A 14 1.48 1.18 18.41
C GLU A 14 1.62 1.61 19.87
N ALA A 15 2.66 1.11 20.57
CA ALA A 15 2.88 1.41 21.99
C ALA A 15 3.18 2.90 22.24
N THR A 16 3.88 3.56 21.32
CA THR A 16 4.20 4.98 21.43
C THR A 16 2.94 5.83 21.24
N ILE A 17 2.12 5.51 20.24
CA ILE A 17 0.85 6.21 20.00
C ILE A 17 -0.13 5.98 21.15
N GLN A 18 -0.18 4.77 21.71
CA GLN A 18 -1.00 4.48 22.89
C GLN A 18 -0.60 5.37 24.08
N LYS A 19 0.69 5.46 24.39
CA LYS A 19 1.19 6.34 25.47
C LYS A 19 0.89 7.81 25.21
N LEU A 20 0.95 8.26 23.96
CA LEU A 20 0.56 9.61 23.57
C LEU A 20 -0.93 9.85 23.85
N LYS A 21 -1.81 8.94 23.39
CA LYS A 21 -3.25 9.03 23.66
C LYS A 21 -3.52 9.09 25.17
N ASP A 22 -2.94 8.18 25.96
CA ASP A 22 -3.11 8.17 27.43
C ASP A 22 -2.66 9.49 28.07
N GLY A 23 -1.55 10.06 27.60
CA GLY A 23 -1.03 11.34 28.09
C GLY A 23 -1.95 12.53 27.76
N LEU A 24 -2.57 12.51 26.59
CA LEU A 24 -3.56 13.52 26.18
C LEU A 24 -4.86 13.38 26.97
N TYR A 25 -5.39 12.16 27.12
CA TYR A 25 -6.63 11.90 27.86
C TYR A 25 -6.53 12.22 29.35
N ARG A 26 -5.32 12.24 29.93
CA ARG A 26 -5.11 12.74 31.30
C ARG A 26 -5.20 14.27 31.42
N GLN A 27 -5.09 14.99 30.31
CA GLN A 27 -5.06 16.46 30.26
C GLN A 27 -6.32 17.05 29.65
N CYS A 28 -6.98 16.34 28.72
CA CYS A 28 -8.24 16.76 28.11
C CYS A 28 -9.08 15.56 27.65
N ASP A 29 -10.40 15.72 27.68
CA ASP A 29 -11.34 14.67 27.26
C ASP A 29 -11.66 14.70 25.75
N ASN A 30 -11.23 15.75 25.03
CA ASN A 30 -11.59 15.98 23.64
C ASN A 30 -10.44 15.64 22.66
N VAL A 31 -10.17 14.35 22.51
CA VAL A 31 -9.19 13.80 21.56
C VAL A 31 -9.92 13.00 20.48
N ILE A 32 -9.76 13.39 19.21
CA ILE A 32 -10.37 12.72 18.05
C ILE A 32 -9.27 11.97 17.28
N HIS A 33 -9.48 10.68 17.00
CA HIS A 33 -8.56 9.84 16.25
C HIS A 33 -9.30 8.82 15.38
N GLY A 34 -8.58 8.17 14.45
CA GLY A 34 -9.17 7.31 13.40
C GLY A 34 -10.10 6.18 13.88
N GLU A 35 -9.90 5.64 15.08
CA GLU A 35 -10.81 4.62 15.66
C GLU A 35 -12.19 5.18 16.09
N LEU A 36 -12.29 6.49 16.34
CA LEU A 36 -13.52 7.15 16.79
C LEU A 36 -14.30 7.76 15.62
N MET A 37 -13.58 8.28 14.63
CA MET A 37 -14.15 8.97 13.49
C MET A 37 -13.25 8.76 12.27
N ASP A 38 -13.86 8.62 11.10
CA ASP A 38 -13.14 8.50 9.83
C ASP A 38 -12.54 9.85 9.42
N ILE A 39 -11.36 10.15 9.95
CA ILE A 39 -10.65 11.43 9.76
C ILE A 39 -9.31 11.27 9.03
N HIS A 40 -8.99 10.05 8.58
CA HIS A 40 -7.75 9.75 7.89
C HIS A 40 -7.93 8.60 6.92
N VAL A 41 -7.36 8.75 5.74
CA VAL A 41 -7.37 7.77 4.66
C VAL A 41 -5.93 7.50 4.22
N SER A 42 -5.67 6.27 3.80
CA SER A 42 -4.39 5.88 3.19
C SER A 42 -4.06 6.76 1.99
N GLY A 43 -2.80 7.20 1.89
CA GLY A 43 -2.29 7.84 0.68
C GLY A 43 -2.02 6.86 -0.48
N HIS A 44 -2.10 5.55 -0.22
CA HIS A 44 -1.93 4.49 -1.22
C HIS A 44 -3.27 3.98 -1.71
N GLY A 45 -3.37 3.78 -3.02
CA GLY A 45 -4.54 3.18 -3.67
C GLY A 45 -4.76 1.72 -3.27
N ASN A 46 -5.99 1.27 -3.41
CA ASN A 46 -6.44 -0.09 -3.07
C ASN A 46 -6.36 -1.04 -4.29
N ARG A 47 -6.98 -2.22 -4.17
CA ARG A 47 -6.99 -3.25 -5.22
C ARG A 47 -7.68 -2.75 -6.49
N GLU A 48 -8.80 -2.07 -6.32
CA GLU A 48 -9.59 -1.50 -7.41
C GLU A 48 -8.82 -0.41 -8.15
N ASP A 49 -8.06 0.41 -7.43
CA ASP A 49 -7.18 1.43 -8.03
C ASP A 49 -6.07 0.80 -8.88
N ILE A 50 -5.45 -0.29 -8.41
CA ILE A 50 -4.45 -1.04 -9.20
C ILE A 50 -5.07 -1.56 -10.49
N LEU A 51 -6.25 -2.19 -10.42
CA LEU A 51 -6.95 -2.72 -11.60
C LEU A 51 -7.37 -1.60 -12.55
N TYR A 52 -7.84 -0.48 -12.01
CA TYR A 52 -8.17 0.70 -12.79
C TYR A 52 -6.95 1.20 -13.57
N MET A 53 -5.79 1.30 -12.93
CA MET A 53 -4.54 1.72 -13.57
C MET A 53 -4.11 0.74 -14.67
N LEU A 54 -4.16 -0.58 -14.40
CA LEU A 54 -3.83 -1.59 -15.40
C LEU A 54 -4.74 -1.53 -16.63
N LYS A 55 -6.05 -1.36 -16.42
CA LYS A 55 -7.03 -1.22 -17.49
C LYS A 55 -6.84 0.08 -18.29
N THR A 56 -6.43 1.15 -17.63
CA THR A 56 -6.26 2.47 -18.25
C THR A 56 -4.98 2.55 -19.06
N ILE A 57 -3.85 2.13 -18.47
CA ILE A 57 -2.54 2.20 -19.12
C ILE A 57 -2.39 1.11 -20.19
N ARG A 58 -2.94 -0.09 -19.96
CA ARG A 58 -2.75 -1.29 -20.78
C ARG A 58 -1.26 -1.59 -21.03
N PRO A 59 -0.47 -1.78 -19.95
CA PRO A 59 0.97 -1.97 -20.09
C PRO A 59 1.30 -3.35 -20.70
N ASP A 60 2.44 -3.45 -21.39
CA ASP A 60 2.92 -4.73 -21.90
C ASP A 60 3.38 -5.67 -20.77
N TYR A 61 4.00 -5.12 -19.72
CA TYR A 61 4.47 -5.84 -18.54
C TYR A 61 3.99 -5.17 -17.25
N PHE A 62 3.78 -5.97 -16.20
CA PHE A 62 3.42 -5.46 -14.88
C PHE A 62 4.44 -5.88 -13.84
N LEU A 63 5.10 -4.89 -13.23
CA LEU A 63 6.11 -5.06 -12.20
C LEU A 63 5.61 -4.35 -10.94
N PRO A 64 5.00 -5.06 -9.96
CA PRO A 64 4.63 -4.45 -8.70
C PRO A 64 5.88 -4.04 -7.92
N ILE A 65 5.87 -2.79 -7.43
CA ILE A 65 6.94 -2.20 -6.61
C ILE A 65 6.33 -1.60 -5.34
N TYR A 66 7.20 -1.20 -4.40
CA TYR A 66 6.83 -0.50 -3.16
C TYR A 66 5.88 -1.30 -2.24
N GLY A 67 6.47 -2.05 -1.31
CA GLY A 67 5.75 -2.85 -0.31
C GLY A 67 6.58 -4.04 0.16
N HIS A 68 6.06 -4.78 1.13
CA HIS A 68 6.66 -6.07 1.50
C HIS A 68 6.48 -7.08 0.36
N HIS A 69 7.39 -8.07 0.24
CA HIS A 69 7.37 -9.03 -0.86
C HIS A 69 6.02 -9.73 -1.04
N TYR A 70 5.32 -10.06 0.06
CA TYR A 70 3.99 -10.67 -0.02
C TYR A 70 2.95 -9.73 -0.67
N MET A 71 3.05 -8.42 -0.44
CA MET A 71 2.18 -7.44 -1.09
C MET A 71 2.44 -7.39 -2.59
N LEU A 72 3.71 -7.49 -3.01
CA LEU A 72 4.07 -7.55 -4.44
C LEU A 72 3.49 -8.80 -5.10
N ARG A 73 3.54 -9.94 -4.40
CA ARG A 73 2.92 -11.21 -4.86
C ARG A 73 1.41 -11.11 -4.95
N GLU A 74 0.74 -10.47 -3.98
CA GLU A 74 -0.71 -10.26 -4.01
C GLU A 74 -1.13 -9.30 -5.13
N ALA A 75 -0.36 -8.24 -5.40
CA ALA A 75 -0.60 -7.36 -6.53
C ALA A 75 -0.43 -8.10 -7.88
N ALA A 76 0.61 -8.91 -8.01
CA ALA A 76 0.82 -9.76 -9.20
C ALA A 76 -0.33 -10.75 -9.40
N LYS A 77 -0.77 -11.41 -8.32
CA LYS A 77 -1.91 -12.33 -8.33
C LYS A 77 -3.19 -11.61 -8.74
N LEU A 78 -3.47 -10.45 -8.16
CA LEU A 78 -4.62 -9.61 -8.51
C LEU A 78 -4.64 -9.29 -10.02
N ALA A 79 -3.50 -8.89 -10.58
CA ALA A 79 -3.40 -8.62 -12.02
C ALA A 79 -3.71 -9.87 -12.87
N GLN A 80 -3.15 -11.02 -12.48
CA GLN A 80 -3.33 -12.30 -13.18
C GLN A 80 -4.77 -12.81 -13.13
N ASP A 81 -5.40 -12.76 -11.95
CA ASP A 81 -6.79 -13.14 -11.74
C ASP A 81 -7.76 -12.24 -12.55
N ASN A 82 -7.30 -11.06 -12.98
CA ASN A 82 -8.05 -10.11 -13.81
C ASN A 82 -7.54 -10.06 -15.27
N GLY A 83 -6.89 -11.13 -15.74
CA GLY A 83 -6.59 -11.33 -17.16
C GLY A 83 -5.25 -10.79 -17.63
N PHE A 84 -4.42 -10.24 -16.75
CA PHE A 84 -3.03 -9.91 -17.09
C PHE A 84 -2.21 -11.20 -17.25
N LYS A 85 -1.38 -11.29 -18.29
CA LYS A 85 -0.68 -12.54 -18.60
C LYS A 85 0.42 -12.83 -17.58
N ARG A 86 0.46 -14.07 -17.08
CA ARG A 86 1.40 -14.51 -16.04
C ARG A 86 2.86 -14.40 -16.46
N ASP A 87 3.17 -14.69 -17.71
CA ASP A 87 4.51 -14.54 -18.32
C ASP A 87 4.94 -13.08 -18.49
N ARG A 88 4.03 -12.12 -18.29
CA ARG A 88 4.31 -10.68 -18.35
C ARG A 88 4.19 -9.97 -17.00
N THR A 89 3.97 -10.72 -15.92
CA THR A 89 3.96 -10.19 -14.55
C THR A 89 5.23 -10.62 -13.83
N ILE A 90 6.09 -9.66 -13.49
CA ILE A 90 7.42 -9.93 -12.96
C ILE A 90 7.51 -9.37 -11.54
N VAL A 91 7.75 -10.23 -10.56
CA VAL A 91 7.96 -9.85 -9.15
C VAL A 91 9.44 -9.98 -8.82
N LEU A 92 10.09 -8.86 -8.52
CA LEU A 92 11.51 -8.77 -8.23
C LEU A 92 11.78 -8.50 -6.75
N ASP A 93 12.93 -8.94 -6.27
CA ASP A 93 13.55 -8.49 -5.04
C ASP A 93 14.58 -7.38 -5.30
N ASN A 94 14.88 -6.61 -4.25
CA ASN A 94 15.90 -5.56 -4.32
C ASN A 94 17.25 -6.14 -4.79
N GLY A 95 17.79 -5.58 -5.87
CA GLY A 95 19.05 -6.00 -6.48
C GLY A 95 18.92 -6.99 -7.64
N GLN A 96 17.72 -7.53 -7.91
CA GLN A 96 17.46 -8.29 -9.14
C GLN A 96 17.31 -7.35 -10.34
N ILE A 97 17.63 -7.87 -11.53
CA ILE A 97 17.64 -7.11 -12.78
C ILE A 97 16.62 -7.73 -13.73
N ALA A 98 15.67 -6.91 -14.21
CA ALA A 98 14.83 -7.27 -15.35
C ALA A 98 15.35 -6.55 -16.62
N GLU A 99 15.45 -7.30 -17.71
CA GLU A 99 15.89 -6.83 -19.02
C GLU A 99 14.69 -6.86 -19.99
N PHE A 100 14.52 -5.78 -20.76
CA PHE A 100 13.48 -5.65 -21.77
C PHE A 100 14.13 -5.27 -23.10
N ASP A 101 13.89 -6.08 -24.13
CA ASP A 101 14.33 -5.84 -25.49
C ASP A 101 13.15 -5.94 -26.49
N GLN A 102 13.46 -5.96 -27.79
CA GLN A 102 12.43 -6.05 -28.84
C GLN A 102 11.76 -7.43 -28.92
N ILE A 103 12.36 -8.47 -28.33
CA ILE A 103 11.88 -9.85 -28.32
C ILE A 103 10.98 -10.07 -27.10
N GLY A 104 11.31 -9.47 -25.96
CA GLY A 104 10.47 -9.50 -24.77
C GLY A 104 11.17 -9.02 -23.49
N GLY A 105 10.50 -9.25 -22.36
CA GLY A 105 10.99 -8.97 -21.02
C GLY A 105 11.30 -10.26 -20.28
N LYS A 106 12.46 -10.30 -19.62
CA LYS A 106 12.90 -11.40 -18.74
C LYS A 106 13.51 -10.83 -17.46
N ALA A 107 13.46 -11.59 -16.39
CA ALA A 107 14.03 -11.27 -15.09
C ALA A 107 14.94 -12.40 -14.60
#